data_AF-A0A9E2W345-F1
#
_entry.id   AF-A0A9E2W345-F1
#
_cell.length_a   1.000
_cell.length_b   1.000
_cell.length_c   1.000
_cell.angle_alpha   90.00
_cell.angle_beta   90.00
_cell.angle_gamma   90.00
#
_symmetry.space_group_name_H-M   'P 1'
#
loop_
_entity.id
_entity.type
_entity.pdbx_description
1 polymer ?
#
loop_
_entity_poly.entity_id
_entity_poly.type
_entity_poly.pdbx_seq_one_letter_code
_entity_poly.pdbx_strand_id
1 'polypeptide(L)'
;MVTLAPLRQRRSFQQLQSTFQEIGARHLREFFDRDPDRGTRLSLEAEGIYLDYSKNRVDDETLRLLLELARESGVPERRDAMFAGERINVSENRAVLHVALRMPETRSLVVEGVDVVAEVHQVLRRMADFASRVRSGEWTGFTGRPIKNVVNIGIGGSDLGPVMAYEALRYYSRRDMTFRFVSNVDATDFVEAVHDLDATETLFIVSSKTFGTIETLTNARSARAWLVERLGEEAAVARHFVAVSTNEALVSAFGIDTANMFGFWDWVGGRYSMDSAIGLSTMVAIGPEHFYELLEGFHAMDEHFRFAPLEENLPVIHAMLALWNREFLGCETVGVMPYDQYLKRLPAYLQQLTMESNGKHVTLDGSRVDYPTGPIYWGEPGTNGQHSFYQLIHQGTSIVPVDLIDFARSLNPLGQHHDILTSNVFAQAQALAFGRTAEELRDQGAPEHEIAHRVMEGNRPTNVLMGDVLTPRFLGSLIALYEHSVFVQGTVWGIDSYDQWGVELGKVLATTIIGDLESSDSDLHYDSSTNALIRRYRDRKN
;
A
#
# COMPACT_ATOMS: atom_id res chain seq x y z
N MET A 1 22.97 12.31 -16.61
CA MET A 1 21.99 12.93 -15.70
C MET A 1 22.17 14.44 -15.77
N VAL A 2 21.10 15.17 -16.03
CA VAL A 2 21.08 16.63 -15.83
C VAL A 2 21.21 16.86 -14.32
N THR A 3 22.22 17.61 -13.88
CA THR A 3 22.34 17.99 -12.46
C THR A 3 21.21 18.95 -12.13
N LEU A 4 20.18 18.46 -11.45
CA LEU A 4 19.09 19.30 -10.97
C LEU A 4 19.58 20.17 -9.81
N ALA A 5 19.09 21.41 -9.74
CA ALA A 5 19.31 22.23 -8.55
C ALA A 5 18.69 21.54 -7.32
N PRO A 6 19.30 21.69 -6.12
CA PRO A 6 18.70 21.23 -4.86
C PRO A 6 17.25 21.71 -4.73
N LEU A 7 16.36 20.87 -4.18
CA LEU A 7 14.90 21.12 -4.19
C LEU A 7 14.53 22.55 -3.78
N ARG A 8 15.03 23.02 -2.64
CA ARG A 8 14.73 24.36 -2.10
C ARG A 8 15.37 25.54 -2.85
N GLN A 9 16.29 25.25 -3.76
CA GLN A 9 16.92 26.25 -4.63
C GLN A 9 16.25 26.33 -6.01
N ARG A 10 15.30 25.44 -6.30
CA ARG A 10 14.50 25.49 -7.53
C ARG A 10 13.61 26.73 -7.53
N ARG A 11 13.42 27.33 -8.70
CA ARG A 11 12.68 28.58 -8.86
C ARG A 11 11.22 28.41 -8.44
N SER A 12 10.57 27.36 -8.93
CA SER A 12 9.19 27.01 -8.58
C SER A 12 9.01 26.81 -7.07
N PHE A 13 9.98 26.17 -6.39
CA PHE A 13 9.94 25.99 -4.93
C PHE A 13 9.98 27.32 -4.18
N GLN A 14 10.88 28.23 -4.57
CA GLN A 14 10.98 29.56 -3.95
C GLN A 14 9.71 30.40 -4.18
N GLN A 15 9.10 30.26 -5.37
CA GLN A 15 7.83 30.90 -5.67
C GLN A 15 6.69 30.31 -4.82
N LEU A 16 6.60 28.99 -4.68
CA LEU A 16 5.64 28.34 -3.78
C LEU A 16 5.81 28.80 -2.33
N GLN A 17 7.05 28.98 -1.87
CA GLN A 17 7.31 29.49 -0.53
C GLN A 17 6.78 30.91 -0.33
N SER A 18 6.91 31.78 -1.34
CA SER A 18 6.33 33.13 -1.35
C SER A 18 4.80 33.07 -1.40
N THR A 19 4.22 32.27 -2.29
CA THR A 19 2.77 32.06 -2.39
C THR A 19 2.19 31.54 -1.08
N PHE A 20 2.86 30.60 -0.41
CA PHE A 20 2.45 30.10 0.90
C PHE A 20 2.44 31.19 1.97
N GLN A 21 3.38 32.13 1.96
CA GLN A 21 3.35 33.27 2.89
C GLN A 21 2.13 34.17 2.66
N GLU A 22 1.59 34.23 1.44
CA GLU A 22 0.43 35.04 1.07
C GLU A 22 -0.91 34.33 1.33
N ILE A 23 -1.01 33.05 0.99
CA ILE A 23 -2.28 32.29 1.05
C ILE A 23 -2.36 31.29 2.20
N GLY A 24 -1.24 31.01 2.87
CA GLY A 24 -1.12 29.96 3.88
C GLY A 24 -1.91 30.22 5.17
N ALA A 25 -2.46 31.42 5.36
CA ALA A 25 -3.41 31.73 6.43
C ALA A 25 -4.87 31.80 5.95
N ARG A 26 -5.10 31.82 4.63
CA ARG A 26 -6.44 31.90 4.04
C ARG A 26 -7.25 30.65 4.41
N HIS A 27 -8.51 30.87 4.76
CA HIS A 27 -9.43 29.79 5.10
C HIS A 27 -10.10 29.23 3.84
N LEU A 28 -10.37 27.91 3.79
CA LEU A 28 -11.17 27.28 2.73
C LEU A 28 -12.52 27.98 2.43
N ARG A 29 -13.19 28.62 3.40
CA ARG A 29 -14.40 29.42 3.13
C ARG A 29 -14.10 30.54 2.12
N GLU A 30 -13.01 31.28 2.32
CA GLU A 30 -12.59 32.34 1.41
C GLU A 30 -12.18 31.82 0.02
N PHE A 31 -11.62 30.61 -0.08
CA PHE A 31 -11.30 30.02 -1.38
C PHE A 31 -12.57 29.71 -2.18
N PHE A 32 -13.62 29.20 -1.53
CA PHE A 32 -14.91 28.91 -2.17
C PHE A 32 -15.72 30.20 -2.43
N ASP A 33 -15.63 31.22 -1.57
CA ASP A 33 -16.30 32.51 -1.80
C ASP A 33 -15.75 33.24 -3.03
N ARG A 34 -14.44 33.09 -3.30
CA ARG A 34 -13.76 33.72 -4.45
C ARG A 34 -13.96 32.96 -5.76
N ASP A 35 -14.26 31.66 -5.68
CA ASP A 35 -14.47 30.79 -6.83
C ASP A 35 -15.68 29.88 -6.57
N PRO A 36 -16.91 30.36 -6.87
CA PRO A 36 -18.13 29.59 -6.63
C PRO A 36 -18.18 28.25 -7.38
N ASP A 37 -17.47 28.13 -8.51
CA ASP A 37 -17.41 26.92 -9.33
C ASP A 37 -16.24 25.99 -8.94
N ARG A 38 -15.49 26.33 -7.89
CA ARG A 38 -14.31 25.59 -7.41
C ARG A 38 -14.57 24.11 -7.20
N GLY A 39 -15.74 23.77 -6.64
CA GLY A 39 -16.11 22.38 -6.34
C GLY A 39 -16.21 21.49 -7.57
N THR A 40 -16.58 22.06 -8.73
CA THR A 40 -16.64 21.35 -10.01
C THR A 40 -15.37 21.53 -10.85
N ARG A 41 -14.63 22.62 -10.63
CA ARG A 41 -13.42 22.95 -11.39
C ARG A 41 -12.18 22.21 -10.87
N LEU A 42 -12.07 22.05 -9.55
CA LEU A 42 -10.97 21.31 -8.92
C LEU A 42 -11.37 19.85 -8.69
N SER A 43 -11.66 19.20 -9.81
CA SER A 43 -11.87 17.77 -9.87
C SER A 43 -11.28 17.18 -11.14
N LEU A 44 -10.91 15.91 -11.09
CA LEU A 44 -10.42 15.14 -12.22
C LEU A 44 -11.05 13.75 -12.22
N GLU A 45 -11.22 13.18 -13.40
CA GLU A 45 -11.74 11.82 -13.55
C GLU A 45 -10.92 11.06 -14.57
N ALA A 46 -10.41 9.89 -14.18
CA ALA A 46 -9.75 8.95 -15.08
C ALA A 46 -9.82 7.54 -14.49
N GLU A 47 -9.91 6.54 -15.37
CA GLU A 47 -9.93 5.12 -15.01
C GLU A 47 -10.93 4.74 -13.92
N GLY A 48 -12.12 5.37 -13.94
CA GLY A 48 -13.22 5.10 -13.01
C GLY A 48 -13.05 5.73 -11.62
N ILE A 49 -12.06 6.60 -11.44
CA ILE A 49 -11.84 7.36 -10.21
C ILE A 49 -12.16 8.83 -10.46
N TYR A 50 -13.18 9.34 -9.78
CA TYR A 50 -13.43 10.76 -9.64
C TYR A 50 -12.70 11.30 -8.40
N LEU A 51 -11.82 12.28 -8.58
CA LEU A 51 -11.08 12.95 -7.52
C LEU A 51 -11.61 14.39 -7.36
N ASP A 52 -12.33 14.67 -6.27
CA ASP A 52 -12.57 16.04 -5.78
C ASP A 52 -11.40 16.44 -4.86
N TYR A 53 -10.60 17.39 -5.32
CA TYR A 53 -9.49 17.98 -4.54
C TYR A 53 -9.73 19.46 -4.21
N SER A 54 -10.97 19.95 -4.38
CA SER A 54 -11.37 21.34 -4.16
C SER A 54 -11.17 21.83 -2.73
N LYS A 55 -11.22 20.91 -1.76
CA LYS A 55 -11.05 21.18 -0.33
C LYS A 55 -9.59 21.15 0.11
N ASN A 56 -8.64 21.32 -0.82
CA ASN A 56 -7.25 21.63 -0.52
C ASN A 56 -6.99 23.14 -0.52
N ARG A 57 -6.01 23.58 0.26
CA ARG A 57 -5.68 25.01 0.46
C ARG A 57 -4.76 25.54 -0.64
N VAL A 58 -5.25 25.50 -1.87
CA VAL A 58 -4.52 25.87 -3.10
C VAL A 58 -5.37 26.77 -4.00
N ASP A 59 -4.75 27.71 -4.70
CA ASP A 59 -5.38 28.43 -5.83
C ASP A 59 -4.70 28.07 -7.15
N ASP A 60 -5.13 28.72 -8.24
CA ASP A 60 -4.63 28.42 -9.60
C ASP A 60 -3.13 28.66 -9.73
N GLU A 61 -2.62 29.70 -9.08
CA GLU A 61 -1.20 30.01 -9.08
C GLU A 61 -0.42 28.94 -8.31
N THR A 62 -0.94 28.51 -7.16
CA THR A 62 -0.34 27.42 -6.38
C THR A 62 -0.29 26.12 -7.17
N LEU A 63 -1.39 25.75 -7.83
CA LEU A 63 -1.45 24.53 -8.66
C LEU A 63 -0.49 24.62 -9.85
N ARG A 64 -0.44 25.76 -10.56
CA ARG A 64 0.50 26.00 -11.65
C ARG A 64 1.95 25.83 -11.18
N LEU A 65 2.31 26.45 -10.06
CA LEU A 65 3.66 26.37 -9.48
C LEU A 65 4.02 24.96 -8.98
N LEU A 66 3.06 24.21 -8.42
CA LEU A 66 3.26 22.81 -8.05
C LEU A 66 3.58 21.94 -9.29
N LEU A 67 2.86 22.14 -10.39
CA LEU A 67 3.10 21.42 -11.64
C LEU A 67 4.42 21.85 -12.30
N GLU A 68 4.80 23.12 -12.18
CA GLU A 68 6.14 23.59 -12.56
C GLU A 68 7.23 22.96 -11.71
N LEU A 69 7.02 22.81 -10.40
CA LEU A 69 7.96 22.10 -9.54
C LEU A 69 8.10 20.63 -9.96
N ALA A 70 7.00 19.94 -10.30
CA ALA A 70 7.07 18.57 -10.83
C ALA A 70 7.95 18.49 -12.10
N ARG A 71 7.78 19.45 -13.02
CA ARG A 71 8.62 19.56 -14.24
C ARG A 71 10.07 19.87 -13.93
N GLU A 72 10.34 20.89 -13.11
CA GLU A 72 11.70 21.28 -12.70
C GLU A 72 12.43 20.17 -11.93
N SER A 73 11.66 19.24 -11.33
CA SER A 73 12.18 18.07 -10.62
C SER A 73 12.44 16.86 -11.51
N GLY A 74 12.13 16.94 -12.81
CA GLY A 74 12.36 15.86 -13.77
C GLY A 74 11.37 14.70 -13.67
N VAL A 75 10.13 14.95 -13.21
CA VAL A 75 9.09 13.92 -13.10
C VAL A 75 8.81 13.22 -14.45
N PRO A 76 8.59 13.94 -15.57
CA PRO A 76 8.38 13.29 -16.87
C PRO A 76 9.56 12.40 -17.30
N GLU A 77 10.79 12.90 -17.17
CA GLU A 77 12.00 12.18 -17.60
C GLU A 77 12.22 10.92 -16.75
N ARG A 78 12.04 11.02 -15.44
CA ARG A 78 12.19 9.86 -14.54
C ARG A 78 11.08 8.85 -14.75
N ARG A 79 9.86 9.30 -15.06
CA ARG A 79 8.74 8.41 -15.41
C ARG A 79 9.11 7.62 -16.67
N ASP A 80 9.53 8.32 -17.72
CA ASP A 80 9.87 7.70 -18.99
C ASP A 80 11.03 6.69 -18.81
N ALA A 81 12.01 7.00 -17.95
CA ALA A 81 13.07 6.09 -17.55
C ALA A 81 12.56 4.82 -16.83
N MET A 82 11.58 4.96 -15.91
CA MET A 82 10.91 3.81 -15.27
C MET A 82 10.26 2.90 -16.30
N PHE A 83 9.44 3.47 -17.20
CA PHE A 83 8.73 2.72 -18.24
C PHE A 83 9.66 2.12 -19.30
N ALA A 84 10.87 2.64 -19.45
CA ALA A 84 11.91 2.09 -20.32
C ALA A 84 12.75 0.97 -19.65
N GLY A 85 12.55 0.71 -18.35
CA GLY A 85 13.34 -0.26 -17.59
C GLY A 85 14.75 0.20 -17.27
N GLU A 86 14.97 1.52 -17.21
CA GLU A 86 16.23 2.06 -16.73
C GLU A 86 16.42 1.79 -15.24
N ARG A 87 17.69 1.78 -14.81
CA ARG A 87 18.08 1.49 -13.43
C ARG A 87 17.91 2.70 -12.52
N ILE A 88 16.66 3.05 -12.22
CA ILE A 88 16.30 4.23 -11.41
C ILE A 88 16.33 4.00 -9.90
N ASN A 89 16.42 2.75 -9.45
CA ASN A 89 16.84 2.39 -8.09
C ASN A 89 18.37 2.45 -8.08
N VAL A 90 18.89 3.59 -7.64
CA VAL A 90 20.29 3.97 -7.80
C VAL A 90 21.16 3.26 -6.76
N SER A 91 20.68 3.15 -5.52
CA SER A 91 21.47 2.58 -4.43
C SER A 91 21.65 1.07 -4.58
N GLU A 92 20.70 0.37 -5.21
CA GLU A 92 20.82 -1.06 -5.53
C GLU A 92 21.21 -1.33 -7.00
N ASN A 93 21.32 -0.29 -7.85
CA ASN A 93 21.60 -0.40 -9.28
C ASN A 93 20.64 -1.36 -10.02
N ARG A 94 19.34 -1.16 -9.82
CA ARG A 94 18.26 -2.01 -10.36
C ARG A 94 17.23 -1.23 -11.16
N ALA A 95 16.61 -1.91 -12.13
CA ALA A 95 15.40 -1.43 -12.76
C ALA A 95 14.22 -1.47 -11.78
N VAL A 96 13.20 -0.68 -12.07
CA VAL A 96 11.94 -0.63 -11.31
C VAL A 96 10.80 -0.82 -12.30
N LEU A 97 10.22 -2.01 -12.31
CA LEU A 97 9.41 -2.47 -13.44
C LEU A 97 8.09 -3.14 -13.04
N HIS A 98 7.53 -2.80 -11.88
CA HIS A 98 6.20 -3.29 -11.49
C HIS A 98 5.13 -3.01 -12.57
N VAL A 99 5.25 -1.90 -13.31
CA VAL A 99 4.41 -1.63 -14.49
C VAL A 99 4.43 -2.71 -15.57
N ALA A 100 5.52 -3.48 -15.71
CA ALA A 100 5.61 -4.58 -16.67
C ALA A 100 4.76 -5.80 -16.26
N LEU A 101 4.45 -5.96 -14.98
CA LEU A 101 3.63 -7.07 -14.45
C LEU A 101 2.19 -7.03 -14.98
N ARG A 102 1.71 -5.83 -15.32
CA ARG A 102 0.35 -5.58 -15.82
C ARG A 102 0.30 -5.15 -17.28
N MET A 103 1.41 -5.17 -18.01
CA MET A 103 1.39 -4.89 -19.45
C MET A 103 0.61 -5.97 -20.22
N PRO A 104 -0.22 -5.60 -21.23
CA PRO A 104 -0.91 -6.57 -22.07
C PRO A 104 0.07 -7.50 -22.80
N GLU A 105 -0.33 -8.75 -23.02
CA GLU A 105 0.51 -9.75 -23.71
C GLU A 105 0.95 -9.32 -25.12
N THR A 106 0.22 -8.41 -25.75
CA THR A 106 0.53 -7.85 -27.06
C THR A 106 1.64 -6.80 -27.04
N ARG A 107 2.16 -6.42 -25.87
CA ARG A 107 3.28 -5.49 -25.71
C ARG A 107 4.59 -6.26 -25.53
N SER A 108 5.69 -5.57 -25.76
CA SER A 108 7.05 -6.09 -25.55
C SER A 108 7.86 -5.01 -24.85
N LEU A 109 8.65 -5.40 -23.86
CA LEU A 109 9.62 -4.55 -23.19
C LEU A 109 10.90 -5.35 -23.01
N VAL A 110 11.94 -4.98 -23.76
CA VAL A 110 13.22 -5.69 -23.74
C VAL A 110 14.17 -4.98 -22.77
N VAL A 111 14.54 -5.68 -21.70
CA VAL A 111 15.50 -5.20 -20.69
C VAL A 111 16.64 -6.20 -20.63
N GLU A 112 17.87 -5.73 -20.83
CA GLU A 112 19.07 -6.59 -20.81
C GLU A 112 19.00 -7.79 -21.77
N GLY A 113 18.29 -7.62 -22.90
CA GLY A 113 18.14 -8.64 -23.94
C GLY A 113 17.00 -9.65 -23.69
N VAL A 114 16.23 -9.48 -22.62
CA VAL A 114 15.09 -10.33 -22.27
C VAL A 114 13.78 -9.55 -22.44
N ASP A 115 12.79 -10.15 -23.11
CA ASP A 115 11.43 -9.60 -23.13
C ASP A 115 10.71 -9.93 -21.82
N VAL A 116 10.71 -8.98 -20.89
CA VAL A 116 10.18 -9.20 -19.54
C VAL A 116 8.66 -9.38 -19.54
N VAL A 117 7.94 -8.82 -20.52
CA VAL A 117 6.48 -8.98 -20.63
C VAL A 117 6.14 -10.42 -21.01
N ALA A 118 6.91 -11.02 -21.92
CA ALA A 118 6.72 -12.42 -22.29
C ALA A 118 6.93 -13.37 -21.10
N GLU A 119 7.95 -13.13 -20.26
CA GLU A 119 8.18 -13.92 -19.05
C GLU A 119 7.07 -13.73 -18.00
N VAL A 120 6.57 -12.49 -17.83
CA VAL A 120 5.39 -12.19 -16.99
C VAL A 120 4.19 -13.03 -17.39
N HIS A 121 3.83 -13.02 -18.68
CA HIS A 121 2.67 -13.77 -19.17
C HIS A 121 2.84 -15.29 -19.07
N GLN A 122 4.08 -15.80 -19.16
CA GLN A 122 4.35 -17.21 -18.89
C GLN A 122 4.01 -17.58 -17.43
N VAL A 123 4.40 -16.75 -16.47
CA VAL A 123 4.08 -16.97 -15.05
C VAL A 123 2.58 -16.80 -14.79
N LEU A 124 1.95 -15.76 -15.33
CA LEU A 124 0.51 -15.52 -15.18
C LEU A 124 -0.32 -16.70 -15.71
N ARG A 125 0.05 -17.28 -16.86
CA ARG A 125 -0.62 -18.48 -17.38
C ARG A 125 -0.48 -19.69 -16.45
N ARG A 126 0.71 -19.92 -15.89
CA ARG A 126 0.94 -21.00 -14.92
C ARG A 126 0.12 -20.79 -13.65
N MET A 127 0.06 -19.55 -13.16
CA MET A 127 -0.78 -19.19 -12.01
C MET A 127 -2.26 -19.43 -12.33
N ALA A 128 -2.73 -19.02 -13.51
CA ALA A 128 -4.11 -19.17 -13.92
C ALA A 128 -4.54 -20.63 -14.06
N ASP A 129 -3.67 -21.48 -14.65
CA ASP A 129 -3.88 -22.94 -14.71
C ASP A 129 -3.98 -23.53 -13.30
N PHE A 130 -2.99 -23.25 -12.45
CA PHE A 130 -2.97 -23.74 -11.08
C PHE A 130 -4.20 -23.29 -10.28
N ALA A 131 -4.54 -22.00 -10.33
CA ALA A 131 -5.70 -21.45 -9.66
C ALA A 131 -7.00 -22.10 -10.16
N SER A 132 -7.12 -22.33 -11.47
CA SER A 132 -8.28 -23.01 -12.05
C SER A 132 -8.42 -24.44 -11.54
N ARG A 133 -7.32 -25.19 -11.47
CA ARG A 133 -7.30 -26.58 -10.96
C ARG A 133 -7.62 -26.67 -9.47
N VAL A 134 -7.13 -25.73 -8.65
CA VAL A 134 -7.50 -25.64 -7.23
C VAL A 134 -8.98 -25.33 -7.08
N ARG A 135 -9.48 -24.33 -7.82
CA ARG A 135 -10.89 -23.88 -7.73
C ARG A 135 -11.88 -24.91 -8.27
N SER A 136 -11.50 -25.71 -9.27
CA SER A 136 -12.35 -26.78 -9.83
C SER A 136 -12.35 -28.05 -8.97
N GLY A 137 -11.39 -28.19 -8.05
CA GLY A 137 -11.17 -29.40 -7.27
C GLY A 137 -10.36 -30.47 -7.99
N GLU A 138 -9.84 -30.20 -9.19
CA GLU A 138 -8.90 -31.08 -9.89
C GLU A 138 -7.57 -31.20 -9.15
N TRP A 139 -7.11 -30.11 -8.52
CA TRP A 139 -6.01 -30.17 -7.58
C TRP A 139 -6.50 -30.75 -6.25
N THR A 140 -6.09 -31.97 -5.97
CA THR A 140 -6.39 -32.65 -4.71
C THR A 140 -5.19 -32.66 -3.77
N GLY A 141 -5.47 -32.66 -2.47
CA GLY A 141 -4.49 -33.01 -1.45
C GLY A 141 -4.01 -34.46 -1.57
N PHE A 142 -3.09 -34.84 -0.69
CA PHE A 142 -2.46 -36.16 -0.65
C PHE A 142 -3.46 -37.31 -0.53
N THR A 143 -4.59 -37.09 0.13
CA THR A 143 -5.66 -38.09 0.32
C THR A 143 -6.65 -38.17 -0.85
N GLY A 144 -6.46 -37.38 -1.91
CA GLY A 144 -7.39 -37.28 -3.04
C GLY A 144 -8.59 -36.36 -2.79
N ARG A 145 -8.66 -35.68 -1.64
CA ARG A 145 -9.71 -34.68 -1.36
C ARG A 145 -9.40 -33.34 -2.06
N PRO A 146 -10.40 -32.66 -2.62
CA PRO A 146 -10.22 -31.30 -3.14
C PRO A 146 -9.76 -30.33 -2.04
N ILE A 147 -8.92 -29.37 -2.42
CA ILE A 147 -8.50 -28.30 -1.51
C ILE A 147 -9.67 -27.36 -1.21
N LYS A 148 -9.86 -27.05 0.07
CA LYS A 148 -10.82 -26.02 0.53
C LYS A 148 -10.17 -24.89 1.30
N ASN A 149 -8.99 -25.13 1.89
CA ASN A 149 -8.31 -24.13 2.70
C ASN A 149 -7.02 -23.73 2.02
N VAL A 150 -6.76 -22.44 1.90
CA VAL A 150 -5.52 -21.87 1.35
C VAL A 150 -4.91 -20.95 2.38
N VAL A 151 -3.66 -21.21 2.77
CA VAL A 151 -2.91 -20.41 3.73
C VAL A 151 -1.70 -19.80 3.04
N ASN A 152 -1.69 -18.47 2.86
CA ASN A 152 -0.50 -17.75 2.41
C ASN A 152 0.45 -17.55 3.59
N ILE A 153 1.73 -17.84 3.40
CA ILE A 153 2.79 -17.61 4.40
C ILE A 153 3.79 -16.64 3.80
N GLY A 154 3.83 -15.42 4.31
CA GLY A 154 4.69 -14.33 3.81
C GLY A 154 4.67 -13.14 4.75
N ILE A 155 5.62 -12.22 4.64
CA ILE A 155 5.66 -11.01 5.49
C ILE A 155 5.91 -9.74 4.66
N GLY A 156 5.42 -8.61 5.15
CA GLY A 156 5.55 -7.30 4.49
C GLY A 156 4.90 -7.34 3.11
N GLY A 157 5.68 -7.09 2.06
CA GLY A 157 5.17 -7.05 0.68
C GLY A 157 4.62 -8.39 0.17
N SER A 158 5.06 -9.51 0.77
CA SER A 158 4.58 -10.86 0.44
C SER A 158 3.26 -11.24 1.15
N ASP A 159 2.68 -10.30 1.91
CA ASP A 159 1.47 -10.49 2.70
C ASP A 159 0.48 -9.31 2.59
N LEU A 160 0.94 -8.09 2.86
CA LEU A 160 0.09 -6.90 2.95
C LEU A 160 -0.72 -6.65 1.67
N GLY A 161 -0.10 -6.82 0.50
CA GLY A 161 -0.81 -6.78 -0.78
C GLY A 161 -1.85 -7.89 -0.89
N PRO A 162 -1.46 -9.18 -0.87
CA PRO A 162 -2.38 -10.31 -0.93
C PRO A 162 -3.56 -10.25 0.04
N VAL A 163 -3.33 -9.97 1.34
CA VAL A 163 -4.42 -9.90 2.34
C VAL A 163 -5.34 -8.71 2.08
N MET A 164 -4.79 -7.58 1.63
CA MET A 164 -5.59 -6.40 1.29
C MET A 164 -6.47 -6.67 0.07
N ALA A 165 -5.91 -7.20 -1.02
CA ALA A 165 -6.71 -7.51 -2.22
C ALA A 165 -7.74 -8.61 -1.97
N TYR A 166 -7.41 -9.63 -1.18
CA TYR A 166 -8.38 -10.65 -0.78
C TYR A 166 -9.55 -10.04 -0.01
N GLU A 167 -9.30 -9.20 0.99
CA GLU A 167 -10.37 -8.57 1.78
C GLU A 167 -11.19 -7.60 0.92
N ALA A 168 -10.52 -6.76 0.11
CA ALA A 168 -11.14 -5.80 -0.80
C ALA A 168 -12.06 -6.47 -1.83
N LEU A 169 -11.62 -7.60 -2.40
CA LEU A 169 -12.33 -8.33 -3.45
C LEU A 169 -13.05 -9.57 -2.93
N ARG A 170 -13.26 -9.67 -1.62
CA ARG A 170 -13.89 -10.83 -0.98
C ARG A 170 -15.29 -11.10 -1.51
N TYR A 171 -15.99 -10.07 -1.99
CA TYR A 171 -17.28 -10.22 -2.69
C TYR A 171 -17.21 -11.21 -3.86
N TYR A 172 -16.13 -11.16 -4.63
CA TYR A 172 -15.87 -11.97 -5.83
C TYR A 172 -15.22 -13.33 -5.52
N SER A 173 -14.91 -13.60 -4.24
CA SER A 173 -14.20 -14.83 -3.87
C SER A 173 -15.13 -16.05 -3.84
N ARG A 174 -14.55 -17.24 -4.03
CA ARG A 174 -15.24 -18.51 -3.72
C ARG A 174 -15.58 -18.58 -2.23
N ARG A 175 -16.86 -18.65 -1.90
CA ARG A 175 -17.36 -18.63 -0.51
C ARG A 175 -17.32 -20.00 0.18
N ASP A 176 -17.14 -21.06 -0.59
CA ASP A 176 -16.98 -22.43 -0.15
C ASP A 176 -15.51 -22.80 0.15
N MET A 177 -14.59 -21.85 -0.03
CA MET A 177 -13.17 -21.96 0.30
C MET A 177 -12.79 -20.98 1.41
N THR A 178 -11.81 -21.37 2.21
CA THR A 178 -11.24 -20.58 3.31
C THR A 178 -9.87 -20.07 2.91
N PHE A 179 -9.63 -18.77 3.08
CA PHE A 179 -8.33 -18.15 2.83
C PHE A 179 -7.80 -17.52 4.12
N ARG A 180 -6.54 -17.80 4.45
CA ARG A 180 -5.85 -17.25 5.63
C ARG A 180 -4.45 -16.79 5.26
N PHE A 181 -3.93 -15.87 6.06
CA PHE A 181 -2.68 -15.17 5.82
C PHE A 181 -1.87 -15.21 7.11
N VAL A 182 -0.72 -15.87 7.08
CA VAL A 182 0.19 -16.03 8.21
C VAL A 182 1.44 -15.22 7.88
N SER A 183 1.74 -14.25 8.74
CA SER A 183 2.83 -13.30 8.53
C SER A 183 3.77 -13.17 9.71
N ASN A 184 3.24 -13.10 10.93
CA ASN A 184 4.03 -12.87 12.12
C ASN A 184 4.77 -14.14 12.54
N VAL A 185 5.99 -14.00 13.06
CA VAL A 185 6.74 -15.13 13.64
C VAL A 185 6.24 -15.52 15.03
N ASP A 186 5.41 -14.67 15.65
CA ASP A 186 4.60 -15.08 16.80
C ASP A 186 3.77 -16.32 16.42
N ALA A 187 4.05 -17.44 17.09
CA ALA A 187 3.42 -18.72 16.81
C ALA A 187 1.88 -18.66 16.89
N THR A 188 1.32 -17.70 17.63
CA THR A 188 -0.12 -17.44 17.69
C THR A 188 -0.73 -17.26 16.31
N ASP A 189 -0.06 -16.54 15.40
CA ASP A 189 -0.56 -16.26 14.05
C ASP A 189 -0.75 -17.56 13.26
N PHE A 190 0.25 -18.45 13.29
CA PHE A 190 0.14 -19.76 12.65
C PHE A 190 -0.86 -20.68 13.36
N VAL A 191 -0.81 -20.80 14.69
CA VAL A 191 -1.65 -21.72 15.47
C VAL A 191 -3.13 -21.38 15.31
N GLU A 192 -3.51 -20.11 15.44
CA GLU A 192 -4.89 -19.66 15.22
C GLU A 192 -5.31 -19.87 13.76
N ALA A 193 -4.41 -19.59 12.81
CA ALA A 193 -4.70 -19.79 11.40
C ALA A 193 -4.95 -21.25 11.01
N VAL A 194 -4.46 -22.25 11.74
CA VAL A 194 -4.69 -23.67 11.42
C VAL A 194 -5.61 -24.41 12.39
N HIS A 195 -6.10 -23.74 13.44
CA HIS A 195 -6.80 -24.37 14.57
C HIS A 195 -7.99 -25.24 14.16
N ASP A 196 -8.82 -24.77 13.23
CA ASP A 196 -10.04 -25.40 12.72
C ASP A 196 -9.89 -25.93 11.27
N LEU A 197 -8.67 -26.00 10.73
CA LEU A 197 -8.42 -26.50 9.38
C LEU A 197 -8.18 -28.01 9.34
N ASP A 198 -8.73 -28.66 8.31
CA ASP A 198 -8.46 -30.07 7.99
C ASP A 198 -7.22 -30.15 7.08
N ALA A 199 -6.16 -30.82 7.57
CA ALA A 199 -4.90 -31.01 6.87
C ALA A 199 -5.07 -31.72 5.51
N THR A 200 -6.07 -32.58 5.36
CA THR A 200 -6.32 -33.35 4.12
C THR A 200 -6.78 -32.49 2.95
N GLU A 201 -7.23 -31.26 3.22
CA GLU A 201 -7.81 -30.32 2.25
C GLU A 201 -7.20 -28.89 2.36
N THR A 202 -6.02 -28.77 2.98
CA THR A 202 -5.34 -27.47 3.19
C THR A 202 -4.08 -27.32 2.33
N LEU A 203 -4.02 -26.26 1.54
CA LEU A 203 -2.87 -25.87 0.71
C LEU A 203 -2.13 -24.68 1.36
N PHE A 204 -0.80 -24.76 1.42
CA PHE A 204 0.08 -23.68 1.84
C PHE A 204 0.79 -23.06 0.63
N ILE A 205 0.79 -21.73 0.55
CA ILE A 205 1.53 -20.94 -0.43
C ILE A 205 2.65 -20.21 0.31
N VAL A 206 3.91 -20.60 0.08
CA VAL A 206 5.07 -19.97 0.74
C VAL A 206 5.61 -18.85 -0.14
N SER A 207 5.39 -17.61 0.28
CA SER A 207 5.67 -16.40 -0.47
C SER A 207 6.92 -15.69 0.10
N SER A 208 8.07 -15.89 -0.54
CA SER A 208 9.33 -15.25 -0.16
C SER A 208 10.29 -15.13 -1.34
N LYS A 209 10.68 -13.90 -1.68
CA LYS A 209 11.64 -13.61 -2.77
C LYS A 209 12.92 -14.42 -2.64
N THR A 210 13.62 -14.26 -1.52
CA THR A 210 14.91 -14.89 -1.25
C THR A 210 14.78 -16.33 -0.76
N PHE A 211 13.58 -16.70 -0.29
CA PHE A 211 13.34 -17.93 0.47
C PHE A 211 14.25 -18.05 1.69
N GLY A 212 14.68 -16.92 2.26
CA GLY A 212 15.62 -16.83 3.39
C GLY A 212 15.11 -16.00 4.57
N THR A 213 13.94 -15.38 4.44
CA THR A 213 13.32 -14.58 5.51
C THR A 213 13.01 -15.46 6.73
N ILE A 214 13.58 -15.12 7.88
CA ILE A 214 13.55 -15.96 9.08
C ILE A 214 12.11 -16.23 9.52
N GLU A 215 11.28 -15.19 9.58
CA GLU A 215 9.87 -15.27 9.96
C GLU A 215 9.09 -16.21 9.03
N THR A 216 9.17 -15.99 7.71
CA THR A 216 8.48 -16.80 6.70
C THR A 216 8.93 -18.25 6.71
N LEU A 217 10.23 -18.52 6.80
CA LEU A 217 10.76 -19.89 6.84
C LEU A 217 10.40 -20.62 8.13
N THR A 218 10.36 -19.91 9.25
CA THR A 218 9.94 -20.47 10.54
C THR A 218 8.49 -20.92 10.45
N ASN A 219 7.60 -20.05 9.95
CA ASN A 219 6.20 -20.41 9.73
C ASN A 219 6.01 -21.51 8.70
N ALA A 220 6.77 -21.50 7.60
CA ALA A 220 6.69 -22.56 6.60
C ALA A 220 7.12 -23.92 7.19
N ARG A 221 8.18 -23.97 7.99
CA ARG A 221 8.61 -25.19 8.70
C ARG A 221 7.56 -25.65 9.70
N SER A 222 6.94 -24.74 10.46
CA SER A 222 5.83 -25.07 11.36
C SER A 222 4.62 -25.63 10.60
N ALA A 223 4.28 -25.05 9.46
CA ALA A 223 3.22 -25.55 8.58
C ALA A 223 3.51 -26.95 8.04
N ARG A 224 4.76 -27.18 7.61
CA ARG A 224 5.21 -28.50 7.15
C ARG A 224 5.12 -29.53 8.26
N ALA A 225 5.60 -29.20 9.46
CA ALA A 225 5.51 -30.07 10.63
C ALA A 225 4.06 -30.40 10.98
N TRP A 226 3.18 -29.39 11.03
CA TRP A 226 1.75 -29.56 11.28
C TRP A 226 1.08 -30.48 10.25
N LEU A 227 1.41 -30.33 8.96
CA LEU A 227 0.86 -31.18 7.90
C LEU A 227 1.32 -32.63 8.08
N VAL A 228 2.63 -32.85 8.25
CA VAL A 228 3.23 -34.19 8.36
C VAL A 228 2.76 -34.90 9.63
N GLU A 229 2.63 -34.19 10.76
CA GLU A 229 2.09 -34.75 12.00
C GLU A 229 0.65 -35.25 11.83
N ARG A 230 -0.18 -34.53 11.06
CA ARG A 230 -1.60 -34.86 10.86
C ARG A 230 -1.83 -35.92 9.79
N LEU A 231 -0.99 -35.99 8.76
CA LEU A 231 -1.14 -36.93 7.64
C LEU A 231 -0.24 -38.17 7.75
N GLY A 232 0.81 -38.12 8.58
CA GLY A 232 1.73 -39.23 8.86
C GLY A 232 2.77 -39.50 7.76
N GLU A 233 2.80 -38.73 6.68
CA GLU A 233 3.60 -39.02 5.49
C GLU A 233 4.29 -37.77 4.93
N GLU A 234 5.62 -37.81 4.78
CA GLU A 234 6.41 -36.71 4.20
C GLU A 234 6.08 -36.44 2.72
N ALA A 235 5.63 -37.47 1.99
CA ALA A 235 5.19 -37.34 0.60
C ALA A 235 3.98 -36.40 0.44
N ALA A 236 3.25 -36.08 1.51
CA ALA A 236 2.14 -35.13 1.46
C ALA A 236 2.59 -33.70 1.12
N VAL A 237 3.82 -33.30 1.46
CA VAL A 237 4.33 -31.94 1.25
C VAL A 237 4.19 -31.49 -0.21
N ALA A 238 4.54 -32.36 -1.17
CA ALA A 238 4.50 -32.03 -2.60
C ALA A 238 3.10 -31.72 -3.16
N ARG A 239 2.02 -32.11 -2.46
CA ARG A 239 0.62 -31.85 -2.86
C ARG A 239 -0.02 -30.68 -2.11
N HIS A 240 0.56 -30.30 -0.97
CA HIS A 240 0.00 -29.33 -0.03
C HIS A 240 0.87 -28.07 0.11
N PHE A 241 2.00 -27.97 -0.60
CA PHE A 241 2.85 -26.79 -0.62
C PHE A 241 3.17 -26.36 -2.05
N VAL A 242 3.09 -25.05 -2.29
CA VAL A 242 3.61 -24.37 -3.47
C VAL A 242 4.44 -23.16 -3.04
N ALA A 243 5.33 -22.69 -3.91
CA ALA A 243 6.25 -21.60 -3.59
C ALA A 243 6.11 -20.44 -4.56
N VAL A 244 6.17 -19.21 -4.03
CA VAL A 244 6.37 -17.99 -4.80
C VAL A 244 7.74 -17.43 -4.43
N SER A 245 8.73 -17.64 -5.31
CA SER A 245 10.13 -17.35 -5.01
C SER A 245 10.99 -17.27 -6.27
N THR A 246 12.24 -16.84 -6.12
CA THR A 246 13.27 -16.90 -7.17
C THR A 246 14.37 -17.92 -6.86
N ASN A 247 14.30 -18.63 -5.72
CA ASN A 247 15.38 -19.49 -5.23
C ASN A 247 15.02 -20.99 -5.33
N GLU A 248 15.23 -21.56 -6.52
CA GLU A 248 14.88 -22.96 -6.82
C GLU A 248 15.57 -23.97 -5.87
N ALA A 249 16.84 -23.73 -5.53
CA ALA A 249 17.60 -24.63 -4.67
C ALA A 249 16.98 -24.75 -3.26
N LEU A 250 16.60 -23.62 -2.65
CA LEU A 250 15.98 -23.64 -1.32
C LEU A 250 14.54 -24.15 -1.34
N VAL A 251 13.79 -23.87 -2.41
CA VAL A 251 12.43 -24.41 -2.61
C VAL A 251 12.46 -25.93 -2.73
N SER A 252 13.37 -26.47 -3.55
CA SER A 252 13.56 -27.92 -3.69
C SER A 252 14.04 -28.55 -2.38
N ALA A 253 14.99 -27.92 -1.67
CA ALA A 253 15.47 -28.42 -0.38
C ALA A 253 14.38 -28.45 0.71
N PHE A 254 13.36 -27.58 0.61
CA PHE A 254 12.19 -27.61 1.50
C PHE A 254 11.26 -28.81 1.20
N GLY A 255 11.34 -29.38 0.01
CA GLY A 255 10.50 -30.50 -0.45
C GLY A 255 9.32 -30.07 -1.34
N ILE A 256 9.32 -28.84 -1.85
CA ILE A 256 8.34 -28.37 -2.83
C ILE A 256 8.81 -28.78 -4.22
N ASP A 257 7.90 -29.34 -5.02
CA ASP A 257 8.14 -29.59 -6.43
C ASP A 257 8.34 -28.26 -7.16
N THR A 258 9.47 -28.09 -7.84
CA THR A 258 9.81 -26.84 -8.54
C THR A 258 8.87 -26.57 -9.72
N ALA A 259 8.12 -27.57 -10.21
CA ALA A 259 7.00 -27.37 -11.12
C ALA A 259 5.87 -26.52 -10.49
N ASN A 260 5.78 -26.49 -9.16
CA ASN A 260 4.85 -25.69 -8.37
C ASN A 260 5.53 -24.45 -7.74
N MET A 261 6.67 -24.03 -8.30
CA MET A 261 7.31 -22.77 -8.00
C MET A 261 6.92 -21.71 -9.04
N PHE A 262 6.42 -20.58 -8.57
CA PHE A 262 6.05 -19.42 -9.38
C PHE A 262 7.08 -18.31 -9.19
N GLY A 263 7.83 -18.04 -10.25
CA GLY A 263 8.94 -17.08 -10.26
C GLY A 263 8.47 -15.63 -10.36
N PHE A 264 9.33 -14.72 -9.93
CA PHE A 264 9.25 -13.28 -10.20
C PHE A 264 10.65 -12.68 -10.22
N TRP A 265 10.79 -11.37 -10.42
CA TRP A 265 12.08 -10.77 -10.76
C TRP A 265 12.63 -9.83 -9.68
N ASP A 266 13.92 -9.51 -9.78
CA ASP A 266 14.62 -8.64 -8.85
C ASP A 266 14.12 -7.18 -8.91
N TRP A 267 13.71 -6.71 -10.09
CA TRP A 267 13.09 -5.40 -10.33
C TRP A 267 11.67 -5.25 -9.77
N VAL A 268 11.08 -6.32 -9.24
CA VAL A 268 9.82 -6.27 -8.47
C VAL A 268 10.16 -5.99 -7.00
N GLY A 269 9.89 -4.75 -6.57
CA GLY A 269 9.97 -4.36 -5.17
C GLY A 269 8.85 -5.03 -4.34
N GLY A 270 9.14 -5.43 -3.10
CA GLY A 270 8.17 -6.19 -2.29
C GLY A 270 6.83 -5.47 -2.11
N ARG A 271 6.85 -4.18 -1.81
CA ARG A 271 5.66 -3.32 -1.66
C ARG A 271 4.93 -2.97 -2.98
N TYR A 272 5.46 -3.44 -4.11
CA TYR A 272 4.93 -3.30 -5.47
C TYR A 272 4.77 -4.67 -6.16
N SER A 273 4.54 -5.74 -5.38
CA SER A 273 4.62 -7.12 -5.90
C SER A 273 3.29 -7.85 -6.02
N MET A 274 2.18 -7.26 -5.53
CA MET A 274 0.88 -7.94 -5.44
C MET A 274 0.34 -8.41 -6.79
N ASP A 275 0.65 -7.70 -7.87
CA ASP A 275 0.32 -7.97 -9.26
C ASP A 275 1.28 -8.97 -9.96
N SER A 276 2.29 -9.47 -9.24
CA SER A 276 3.16 -10.57 -9.67
C SER A 276 2.65 -11.94 -9.18
N ALA A 277 3.52 -12.96 -9.20
CA ALA A 277 3.28 -14.26 -8.58
C ALA A 277 2.91 -14.20 -7.09
N ILE A 278 3.29 -13.12 -6.37
CA ILE A 278 2.87 -12.92 -4.97
C ILE A 278 1.35 -12.85 -4.83
N GLY A 279 0.64 -12.40 -5.87
CA GLY A 279 -0.82 -12.41 -5.94
C GLY A 279 -1.47 -13.78 -6.17
N LEU A 280 -0.72 -14.89 -6.16
CA LEU A 280 -1.27 -16.22 -6.44
C LEU A 280 -2.43 -16.59 -5.50
N SER A 281 -2.31 -16.31 -4.20
CA SER A 281 -3.38 -16.57 -3.22
C SER A 281 -4.65 -15.78 -3.56
N THR A 282 -4.51 -14.52 -3.97
CA THR A 282 -5.60 -13.67 -4.47
C THR A 282 -6.22 -14.26 -5.74
N MET A 283 -5.42 -14.66 -6.74
CA MET A 283 -5.92 -15.28 -7.97
C MET A 283 -6.69 -16.57 -7.69
N VAL A 284 -6.24 -17.39 -6.73
CA VAL A 284 -7.01 -18.59 -6.30
C VAL A 284 -8.34 -18.17 -5.68
N ALA A 285 -8.38 -17.09 -4.89
CA ALA A 285 -9.60 -16.62 -4.22
C ALA A 285 -10.65 -16.09 -5.19
N ILE A 286 -10.28 -15.14 -6.05
CA ILE A 286 -11.23 -14.43 -6.95
C ILE A 286 -11.33 -15.09 -8.33
N GLY A 287 -10.34 -15.90 -8.71
CA GLY A 287 -10.26 -16.57 -10.01
C GLY A 287 -9.42 -15.79 -11.03
N PRO A 288 -8.92 -16.46 -12.08
CA PRO A 288 -8.07 -15.83 -13.08
C PRO A 288 -8.73 -14.62 -13.76
N GLU A 289 -10.01 -14.72 -14.14
CA GLU A 289 -10.73 -13.64 -14.83
C GLU A 289 -10.72 -12.33 -14.03
N HIS A 290 -11.09 -12.38 -12.76
CA HIS A 290 -11.07 -11.21 -11.88
C HIS A 290 -9.64 -10.74 -11.53
N PHE A 291 -8.65 -11.64 -11.52
CA PHE A 291 -7.26 -11.23 -11.36
C PHE A 291 -6.74 -10.49 -12.60
N TYR A 292 -7.09 -10.93 -13.81
CA TYR A 292 -6.77 -10.19 -15.03
C TYR A 292 -7.50 -8.84 -15.08
N GLU A 293 -8.76 -8.77 -14.66
CA GLU A 293 -9.50 -7.51 -14.51
C GLU A 293 -8.80 -6.55 -13.52
N LEU A 294 -8.24 -7.06 -12.42
CA LEU A 294 -7.39 -6.29 -11.51
C LEU A 294 -6.15 -5.73 -12.23
N LEU A 295 -5.41 -6.56 -12.97
CA LEU A 295 -4.24 -6.13 -13.74
C LEU A 295 -4.59 -5.08 -14.81
N GLU A 296 -5.74 -5.21 -15.47
CA GLU A 296 -6.22 -4.22 -16.44
C GLU A 296 -6.43 -2.85 -15.77
N GLY A 297 -6.95 -2.83 -14.54
CA GLY A 297 -7.11 -1.60 -13.77
C GLY A 297 -5.79 -0.91 -13.45
N PHE A 298 -4.79 -1.69 -13.01
CA PHE A 298 -3.43 -1.21 -12.82
C PHE A 298 -2.86 -0.61 -14.11
N HIS A 299 -2.95 -1.37 -15.22
CA HIS A 299 -2.39 -0.95 -16.50
C HIS A 299 -3.05 0.31 -17.04
N ALA A 300 -4.36 0.45 -16.88
CA ALA A 300 -5.06 1.62 -17.37
C ALA A 300 -4.58 2.89 -16.66
N MET A 301 -4.36 2.83 -15.34
CA MET A 301 -3.79 3.94 -14.58
C MET A 301 -2.30 4.17 -14.90
N ASP A 302 -1.54 3.14 -15.27
CA ASP A 302 -0.17 3.30 -15.79
C ASP A 302 -0.15 4.12 -17.08
N GLU A 303 -1.02 3.79 -18.03
CA GLU A 303 -1.11 4.50 -19.30
C GLU A 303 -1.62 5.94 -19.10
N HIS A 304 -2.59 6.14 -18.20
CA HIS A 304 -2.99 7.49 -17.75
C HIS A 304 -1.79 8.27 -17.20
N PHE A 305 -1.06 7.70 -16.25
CA PHE A 305 0.13 8.32 -15.67
C PHE A 305 1.21 8.64 -16.73
N ARG A 306 1.38 7.75 -17.70
CA ARG A 306 2.36 7.86 -18.77
C ARG A 306 2.02 8.93 -19.80
N PHE A 307 0.77 9.06 -20.18
CA PHE A 307 0.40 9.87 -21.35
C PHE A 307 -0.40 11.14 -21.03
N ALA A 308 -1.11 11.21 -19.91
CA ALA A 308 -1.86 12.41 -19.56
C ALA A 308 -0.93 13.62 -19.29
N PRO A 309 -1.30 14.83 -19.75
CA PRO A 309 -0.64 16.07 -19.32
C PRO A 309 -0.64 16.19 -17.79
N LEU A 310 0.40 16.79 -17.20
CA LEU A 310 0.54 16.84 -15.73
C LEU A 310 -0.65 17.53 -15.04
N GLU A 311 -1.27 18.50 -15.71
CA GLU A 311 -2.47 19.22 -15.29
C GLU A 311 -3.71 18.32 -15.14
N GLU A 312 -3.78 17.23 -15.89
CA GLU A 312 -4.91 16.29 -15.94
C GLU A 312 -4.53 14.90 -15.38
N ASN A 313 -3.31 14.77 -14.84
CA ASN A 313 -2.73 13.50 -14.42
C ASN A 313 -3.03 13.25 -12.94
N LEU A 314 -3.91 12.26 -12.68
CA LEU A 314 -4.44 11.96 -11.35
C LEU A 314 -3.32 11.69 -10.31
N PRO A 315 -2.37 10.76 -10.55
CA PRO A 315 -1.25 10.55 -9.63
C PRO A 315 -0.40 11.79 -9.37
N VAL A 316 -0.19 12.64 -10.38
CA VAL A 316 0.63 13.85 -10.25
C VAL A 316 -0.08 14.88 -9.39
N ILE A 317 -1.35 15.17 -9.65
CA ILE A 317 -2.14 16.09 -8.83
C ILE A 317 -2.22 15.60 -7.38
N HIS A 318 -2.54 14.32 -7.18
CA HIS A 318 -2.56 13.70 -5.85
C HIS A 318 -1.21 13.85 -5.12
N ALA A 319 -0.10 13.55 -5.80
CA ALA A 319 1.25 13.69 -5.24
C ALA A 319 1.62 15.12 -4.88
N MET A 320 1.32 16.08 -5.76
CA MET A 320 1.70 17.47 -5.54
C MET A 320 0.87 18.13 -4.44
N LEU A 321 -0.38 17.70 -4.23
CA LEU A 321 -1.19 18.11 -3.07
C LEU A 321 -0.62 17.53 -1.76
N ALA A 322 -0.22 16.26 -1.77
CA ALA A 322 0.46 15.66 -0.62
C ALA A 322 1.77 16.41 -0.28
N LEU A 323 2.55 16.77 -1.30
CA LEU A 323 3.76 17.56 -1.15
C LEU A 323 3.47 18.97 -0.62
N TRP A 324 2.45 19.64 -1.14
CA TRP A 324 2.01 20.95 -0.64
C TRP A 324 1.70 20.89 0.87
N ASN A 325 0.92 19.89 1.27
CA ASN A 325 0.55 19.69 2.66
C ASN A 325 1.77 19.37 3.53
N ARG A 326 2.74 18.60 3.03
CA ARG A 326 3.94 18.20 3.77
C ARG A 326 4.98 19.31 3.90
N GLU A 327 5.35 19.95 2.80
CA GLU A 327 6.44 20.94 2.74
C GLU A 327 6.02 22.31 3.25
N PHE A 328 4.82 22.76 2.90
CA PHE A 328 4.38 24.13 3.15
C PHE A 328 3.40 24.21 4.32
N LEU A 329 2.38 23.35 4.38
CA LEU A 329 1.46 23.32 5.53
C LEU A 329 2.05 22.60 6.76
N GLY A 330 3.21 21.94 6.63
CA GLY A 330 3.87 21.24 7.73
C GLY A 330 3.09 20.03 8.27
N CYS A 331 2.18 19.45 7.47
CA CYS A 331 1.39 18.29 7.88
C CYS A 331 2.29 17.05 7.93
N GLU A 332 2.44 16.44 9.11
CA GLU A 332 3.35 15.30 9.31
C GLU A 332 2.73 13.94 9.03
N THR A 333 1.42 13.92 8.80
CA THR A 333 0.64 12.69 8.69
C THR A 333 -0.47 12.84 7.67
N VAL A 334 -0.86 11.72 7.06
CA VAL A 334 -1.95 11.62 6.08
C VAL A 334 -2.91 10.52 6.54
N GLY A 335 -4.21 10.83 6.57
CA GLY A 335 -5.26 9.87 6.87
C GLY A 335 -5.83 9.24 5.58
N VAL A 336 -5.97 7.92 5.55
CA VAL A 336 -6.70 7.20 4.48
C VAL A 336 -7.93 6.54 5.08
N MET A 337 -9.11 7.03 4.72
CA MET A 337 -10.38 6.64 5.33
C MET A 337 -11.31 6.06 4.26
N PRO A 338 -11.22 4.75 3.98
CA PRO A 338 -12.13 4.14 3.02
C PRO A 338 -13.52 3.97 3.63
N TYR A 339 -14.54 4.51 3.00
CA TYR A 339 -15.96 4.29 3.30
C TYR A 339 -16.46 3.04 2.56
N ASP A 340 -15.67 1.97 2.64
CA ASP A 340 -16.03 0.62 2.24
C ASP A 340 -15.35 -0.36 3.21
N GLN A 341 -16.14 -1.24 3.82
CA GLN A 341 -15.66 -2.16 4.85
C GLN A 341 -14.71 -3.25 4.30
N TYR A 342 -14.80 -3.58 3.01
CA TYR A 342 -13.87 -4.51 2.37
C TYR A 342 -12.46 -3.90 2.25
N LEU A 343 -12.34 -2.57 2.18
CA LEU A 343 -11.07 -1.86 2.13
C LEU A 343 -10.39 -1.68 3.51
N LYS A 344 -10.81 -2.40 4.55
CA LYS A 344 -10.24 -2.31 5.92
C LYS A 344 -8.72 -2.53 6.02
N ARG A 345 -8.11 -3.20 5.04
CA ARG A 345 -6.66 -3.44 4.99
C ARG A 345 -5.92 -2.48 4.07
N LEU A 346 -6.62 -1.61 3.34
CA LEU A 346 -6.00 -0.62 2.45
C LEU A 346 -5.06 0.34 3.21
N PRO A 347 -5.42 0.91 4.38
CA PRO A 347 -4.51 1.78 5.12
C PRO A 347 -3.19 1.07 5.50
N ALA A 348 -3.26 -0.20 5.92
CA ALA A 348 -2.08 -0.99 6.28
C ALA A 348 -1.19 -1.33 5.07
N TYR A 349 -1.78 -1.58 3.90
CA TYR A 349 -1.05 -1.73 2.65
C TYR A 349 -0.35 -0.42 2.25
N LEU A 350 -1.07 0.70 2.29
CA LEU A 350 -0.53 2.02 1.93
C LEU A 350 0.54 2.50 2.90
N GLN A 351 0.49 2.12 4.18
CA GLN A 351 1.57 2.35 5.14
C GLN A 351 2.91 1.83 4.62
N GLN A 352 2.95 0.57 4.17
CA GLN A 352 4.18 0.02 3.62
C GLN A 352 4.55 0.71 2.30
N LEU A 353 3.60 0.83 1.37
CA LEU A 353 3.84 1.43 0.06
C LEU A 353 4.45 2.84 0.18
N THR A 354 3.91 3.67 1.06
CA THR A 354 4.31 5.07 1.19
C THR A 354 5.52 5.26 2.12
N MET A 355 5.46 4.70 3.34
CA MET A 355 6.45 5.00 4.40
C MET A 355 7.76 4.27 4.15
N GLU A 356 7.74 3.03 3.67
CA GLU A 356 8.97 2.29 3.33
C GLU A 356 9.62 2.85 2.05
N SER A 357 8.82 3.37 1.11
CA SER A 357 9.34 4.02 -0.10
C SER A 357 9.96 5.39 0.21
N ASN A 358 9.20 6.29 0.83
CA ASN A 358 9.56 7.72 0.89
C ASN A 358 10.02 8.18 2.28
N GLY A 359 10.08 7.31 3.29
CA GLY A 359 10.64 7.59 4.62
C GLY A 359 12.17 7.65 4.62
N LYS A 360 12.75 8.53 3.79
CA LYS A 360 14.19 8.61 3.52
C LYS A 360 14.77 9.94 3.99
N HIS A 361 16.07 9.97 4.24
CA HIS A 361 16.79 11.19 4.64
C HIS A 361 18.04 11.47 3.79
N VAL A 362 18.25 10.69 2.73
CA VAL A 362 19.37 10.81 1.79
C VAL A 362 18.80 10.88 0.38
N THR A 363 19.28 11.84 -0.40
CA THR A 363 18.94 12.01 -1.82
C THR A 363 19.74 11.04 -2.70
N LEU A 364 19.33 10.95 -3.97
CA LEU A 364 19.96 10.09 -4.98
C LEU A 364 21.45 10.39 -5.24
N ASP A 365 21.91 11.61 -4.95
CA ASP A 365 23.32 12.01 -5.05
C ASP A 365 24.13 11.73 -3.77
N GLY A 366 23.50 11.14 -2.74
CA GLY A 366 24.13 10.80 -1.47
C GLY A 366 24.17 11.95 -0.45
N SER A 367 23.58 13.11 -0.75
CA SER A 367 23.48 14.21 0.21
C SER A 367 22.32 14.01 1.20
N ARG A 368 22.43 14.61 2.39
CA ARG A 368 21.35 14.56 3.39
C ARG A 368 20.30 15.62 3.04
N VAL A 369 19.02 15.25 3.09
CA VAL A 369 17.91 16.20 2.88
C VAL A 369 17.90 17.26 3.99
N ASP A 370 17.50 18.49 3.65
CA ASP A 370 17.24 19.60 4.58
C ASP A 370 15.74 19.92 4.73
N TYR A 371 14.87 19.09 4.13
CA TYR A 371 13.41 19.17 4.13
C TYR A 371 12.79 17.86 4.67
N PRO A 372 11.51 17.88 5.10
CA PRO A 372 10.79 16.66 5.42
C PRO A 372 10.55 15.79 4.17
N THR A 373 10.51 14.47 4.34
CA THR A 373 10.14 13.52 3.26
C THR A 373 8.81 12.84 3.59
N GLY A 374 8.63 11.54 3.33
CA GLY A 374 7.38 10.81 3.48
C GLY A 374 6.67 11.07 4.84
N PRO A 375 5.36 11.36 4.84
CA PRO A 375 4.59 11.53 6.07
C PRO A 375 4.17 10.18 6.66
N ILE A 376 3.62 10.20 7.87
CA ILE A 376 3.05 9.02 8.52
C ILE A 376 1.65 8.75 7.95
N TYR A 377 1.46 7.59 7.31
CA TYR A 377 0.15 7.15 6.82
C TYR A 377 -0.58 6.30 7.86
N TRP A 378 -1.89 6.50 8.00
CA TRP A 378 -2.73 5.73 8.91
C TRP A 378 -4.21 5.88 8.53
N GLY A 379 -5.06 5.06 9.13
CA GLY A 379 -6.50 5.21 8.99
C GLY A 379 -7.26 3.91 9.27
N GLU A 380 -8.58 4.03 9.26
CA GLU A 380 -9.53 2.94 9.45
C GLU A 380 -10.75 3.23 8.57
N PRO A 381 -11.56 2.20 8.21
CA PRO A 381 -12.78 2.44 7.48
C PRO A 381 -13.72 3.44 8.15
N GLY A 382 -14.37 4.25 7.32
CA GLY A 382 -15.56 4.98 7.72
C GLY A 382 -16.73 4.01 7.92
N THR A 383 -17.60 4.20 8.92
CA THR A 383 -17.65 5.30 9.90
C THR A 383 -16.87 5.01 11.18
N ASN A 384 -16.23 3.85 11.32
CA ASN A 384 -15.54 3.42 12.55
C ASN A 384 -14.51 4.45 13.02
N GLY A 385 -13.70 4.99 12.09
CA GLY A 385 -12.73 6.04 12.40
C GLY A 385 -13.36 7.29 13.05
N GLN A 386 -14.60 7.63 12.65
CA GLN A 386 -15.32 8.78 13.22
C GLN A 386 -15.59 8.63 14.72
N HIS A 387 -15.81 7.40 15.16
CA HIS A 387 -16.05 7.04 16.55
C HIS A 387 -14.78 6.65 17.31
N SER A 388 -13.61 6.85 16.72
CA SER A 388 -12.32 6.54 17.34
C SER A 388 -11.44 7.80 17.48
N PHE A 389 -11.12 8.45 16.37
CA PHE A 389 -10.04 9.46 16.33
C PHE A 389 -10.39 10.74 15.57
N TYR A 390 -11.58 10.84 14.95
CA TYR A 390 -11.98 12.07 14.24
C TYR A 390 -12.10 13.28 15.17
N GLN A 391 -12.27 13.09 16.49
CA GLN A 391 -12.14 14.16 17.47
C GLN A 391 -10.80 14.90 17.32
N LEU A 392 -9.69 14.16 17.20
CA LEU A 392 -8.37 14.74 16.99
C LEU A 392 -8.28 15.38 15.61
N ILE A 393 -8.83 14.74 14.58
CA ILE A 393 -8.80 15.29 13.21
C ILE A 393 -9.55 16.63 13.15
N HIS A 394 -10.67 16.80 13.87
CA HIS A 394 -11.48 18.03 13.84
C HIS A 394 -10.97 19.16 14.75
N GLN A 395 -10.55 18.84 15.97
CA GLN A 395 -10.26 19.83 17.01
C GLN A 395 -8.84 19.72 17.60
N GLY A 396 -8.05 18.74 17.16
CA GLY A 396 -6.66 18.61 17.56
C GLY A 396 -5.78 19.74 17.01
N THR A 397 -4.63 19.91 17.62
CA THR A 397 -3.64 20.95 17.26
C THR A 397 -2.80 20.62 16.04
N SER A 398 -2.96 19.41 15.50
CA SER A 398 -2.31 18.97 14.25
C SER A 398 -3.34 18.93 13.14
N ILE A 399 -2.94 19.37 11.94
CA ILE A 399 -3.73 19.22 10.72
C ILE A 399 -3.38 17.88 10.09
N VAL A 400 -4.41 17.10 9.78
CA VAL A 400 -4.29 15.82 9.08
C VAL A 400 -5.05 15.95 7.77
N PRO A 401 -4.37 16.06 6.62
CA PRO A 401 -5.00 15.85 5.32
C PRO A 401 -5.59 14.44 5.24
N VAL A 402 -6.81 14.32 4.71
CA VAL A 402 -7.51 13.04 4.63
C VAL A 402 -7.94 12.71 3.20
N ASP A 403 -7.61 11.51 2.76
CA ASP A 403 -8.25 10.89 1.59
C ASP A 403 -9.49 10.12 2.05
N LEU A 404 -10.65 10.56 1.59
CA LEU A 404 -11.94 9.88 1.79
C LEU A 404 -12.25 9.09 0.53
N ILE A 405 -12.37 7.76 0.63
CA ILE A 405 -12.61 6.90 -0.54
C ILE A 405 -14.03 6.33 -0.45
N ASP A 406 -14.89 6.58 -1.44
CA ASP A 406 -16.29 6.16 -1.43
C ASP A 406 -16.73 5.56 -2.77
N PHE A 407 -17.91 4.92 -2.78
CA PHE A 407 -18.51 4.35 -3.97
C PHE A 407 -19.96 4.83 -4.15
N ALA A 408 -20.40 5.00 -5.39
CA ALA A 408 -21.80 5.33 -5.68
C ALA A 408 -22.75 4.18 -5.34
N ARG A 409 -22.28 2.93 -5.40
CA ARG A 409 -23.07 1.72 -5.15
C ARG A 409 -22.33 0.74 -4.24
N SER A 410 -23.07 0.18 -3.29
CA SER A 410 -22.61 -0.94 -2.47
C SER A 410 -22.63 -2.26 -3.25
N LEU A 411 -21.64 -3.11 -3.00
CA LEU A 411 -21.68 -4.54 -3.37
C LEU A 411 -22.72 -5.34 -2.56
N ASN A 412 -23.19 -4.79 -1.43
CA ASN A 412 -24.18 -5.42 -0.56
C ASN A 412 -25.39 -4.49 -0.37
N PRO A 413 -26.25 -4.30 -1.39
CA PRO A 413 -27.38 -3.39 -1.31
C PRO A 413 -28.36 -3.85 -0.22
N LEU A 414 -28.44 -3.07 0.88
CA LEU A 414 -29.31 -3.36 2.02
C LEU A 414 -29.99 -2.07 2.50
N GLY A 415 -31.25 -1.89 2.11
CA GLY A 415 -32.05 -0.73 2.53
C GLY A 415 -31.35 0.60 2.27
N GLN A 416 -31.28 1.45 3.30
CA GLN A 416 -30.67 2.79 3.26
C GLN A 416 -29.22 2.82 3.78
N HIS A 417 -28.59 1.66 4.02
CA HIS A 417 -27.27 1.61 4.65
C HIS A 417 -26.21 2.38 3.85
N HIS A 418 -26.24 2.26 2.52
CA HIS A 418 -25.24 2.90 1.65
C HIS A 418 -25.40 4.42 1.62
N ASP A 419 -26.62 4.93 1.47
CA ASP A 419 -26.87 6.38 1.51
C ASP A 419 -26.47 7.00 2.86
N ILE A 420 -26.72 6.29 3.97
CA ILE A 420 -26.27 6.73 5.30
C ILE A 420 -24.73 6.77 5.36
N LEU A 421 -24.05 5.74 4.85
CA LEU A 421 -22.58 5.70 4.79
C LEU A 421 -22.02 6.85 3.95
N THR A 422 -22.48 7.03 2.72
CA THR A 422 -22.04 8.10 1.80
C THR A 422 -22.38 9.49 2.36
N SER A 423 -23.51 9.68 3.05
CA SER A 423 -23.83 10.97 3.68
C SER A 423 -22.76 11.43 4.66
N ASN A 424 -22.10 10.47 5.32
CA ASN A 424 -21.01 10.77 6.24
C ASN A 424 -19.73 11.21 5.50
N VAL A 425 -19.43 10.66 4.31
CA VAL A 425 -18.29 11.09 3.49
C VAL A 425 -18.41 12.58 3.19
N PHE A 426 -19.56 12.99 2.66
CA PHE A 426 -19.81 14.37 2.26
C PHE A 426 -19.88 15.30 3.47
N ALA A 427 -20.53 14.87 4.56
CA ALA A 427 -20.59 15.65 5.79
C ALA A 427 -19.20 15.84 6.42
N GLN A 428 -18.35 14.80 6.45
CA GLN A 428 -17.01 14.90 7.01
C GLN A 428 -16.09 15.77 6.15
N ALA A 429 -16.13 15.63 4.83
CA ALA A 429 -15.41 16.52 3.91
C ALA A 429 -15.82 17.99 4.12
N GLN A 430 -17.12 18.26 4.24
CA GLN A 430 -17.66 19.60 4.48
C GLN A 430 -17.24 20.15 5.85
N ALA A 431 -17.38 19.36 6.91
CA ALA A 431 -17.07 19.76 8.28
C ALA A 431 -15.57 20.06 8.46
N LEU A 432 -14.69 19.23 7.88
CA LEU A 432 -13.24 19.47 7.91
C LEU A 432 -12.85 20.75 7.17
N ALA A 433 -13.48 21.01 6.02
CA ALA A 433 -13.17 22.18 5.23
C ALA A 433 -13.67 23.50 5.87
N PHE A 434 -14.91 23.53 6.35
CA PHE A 434 -15.57 24.77 6.73
C PHE A 434 -15.74 24.97 8.23
N GLY A 435 -15.66 23.90 9.03
CA GLY A 435 -15.80 23.99 10.47
C GLY A 435 -17.13 24.57 10.92
N ARG A 436 -17.15 25.09 12.14
CA ARG A 436 -18.28 25.78 12.75
C ARG A 436 -17.77 26.88 13.68
N THR A 437 -18.18 28.11 13.43
CA THR A 437 -17.70 29.28 14.16
C THR A 437 -18.42 29.48 15.50
N ALA A 438 -17.82 30.29 16.38
CA ALA A 438 -18.46 30.68 17.64
C ALA A 438 -19.77 31.47 17.41
N GLU A 439 -19.83 32.29 16.37
CA GLU A 439 -21.02 33.06 16.00
C GLU A 439 -22.15 32.13 15.53
N GLU A 440 -21.85 31.17 14.63
CA GLU A 440 -22.82 30.17 14.18
C GLU A 440 -23.40 29.37 15.36
N LEU A 441 -22.58 29.07 16.38
CA LEU A 441 -23.04 28.41 17.60
C LEU A 441 -23.94 29.31 18.45
N ARG A 442 -23.64 30.61 18.59
CA ARG A 442 -24.51 31.57 19.30
C ARG A 442 -25.86 31.70 18.61
N ASP A 443 -25.86 31.80 17.28
CA ASP A 443 -27.07 31.93 16.47
C ASP A 443 -27.95 30.66 16.57
N GLN A 444 -27.33 29.50 16.76
CA GLN A 444 -28.00 28.23 17.02
C GLN A 444 -28.47 28.07 18.49
N GLY A 445 -28.24 29.06 19.35
CA GLY A 445 -28.64 29.05 20.75
C GLY A 445 -27.77 28.18 21.66
N ALA A 446 -26.51 27.93 21.29
CA ALA A 446 -25.58 27.21 22.15
C ALA A 446 -25.29 28.00 23.45
N PRO A 447 -25.24 27.34 24.62
CA PRO A 447 -24.84 28.00 25.87
C PRO A 447 -23.43 28.57 25.80
N GLU A 448 -23.21 29.81 26.26
CA GLU A 448 -21.92 30.53 26.10
C GLU A 448 -20.71 29.74 26.64
N HIS A 449 -20.88 29.03 27.75
CA HIS A 449 -19.82 28.23 28.36
C HIS A 449 -19.38 27.01 27.51
N GLU A 450 -20.21 26.55 26.58
CA GLU A 450 -19.88 25.44 25.69
C GLU A 450 -19.23 25.90 24.39
N ILE A 451 -19.39 27.17 24.01
CA ILE A 451 -19.07 27.64 22.65
C ILE A 451 -17.63 27.36 22.30
N ALA A 452 -16.67 27.77 23.13
CA ALA A 452 -15.25 27.55 22.88
C ALA A 452 -14.89 26.07 22.68
N HIS A 453 -15.60 25.16 23.36
CA HIS A 453 -15.39 23.71 23.25
C HIS A 453 -16.06 23.09 22.01
N ARG A 454 -17.06 23.76 21.44
CA ARG A 454 -17.85 23.29 20.29
C ARG A 454 -17.42 23.93 18.97
N VAL A 455 -16.55 24.94 19.01
CA VAL A 455 -15.94 25.52 17.80
C VAL A 455 -15.16 24.43 17.08
N MET A 456 -15.36 24.35 15.78
CA MET A 456 -14.54 23.56 14.87
C MET A 456 -13.88 24.53 13.91
N GLU A 457 -12.56 24.63 13.93
CA GLU A 457 -11.84 25.68 13.18
C GLU A 457 -11.94 25.51 11.66
N GLY A 458 -12.27 24.31 11.17
CA GLY A 458 -12.28 24.01 9.75
C GLY A 458 -10.87 24.09 9.14
N ASN A 459 -10.80 24.45 7.86
CA ASN A 459 -9.55 24.66 7.12
C ASN A 459 -8.61 23.43 7.09
N ARG A 460 -9.19 22.23 7.20
CA ARG A 460 -8.46 20.95 7.19
C ARG A 460 -8.62 20.28 5.82
N PRO A 461 -7.51 20.01 5.09
CA PRO A 461 -7.59 19.53 3.71
C PRO A 461 -8.19 18.14 3.58
N THR A 462 -8.98 17.91 2.52
CA THR A 462 -9.46 16.58 2.15
C THR A 462 -9.42 16.37 0.64
N ASN A 463 -9.12 15.15 0.23
CA ASN A 463 -9.48 14.63 -1.09
C ASN A 463 -10.69 13.69 -0.94
N VAL A 464 -11.62 13.72 -1.90
CA VAL A 464 -12.67 12.70 -2.02
C VAL A 464 -12.43 11.93 -3.31
N LEU A 465 -12.11 10.64 -3.18
CA LEU A 465 -11.93 9.70 -4.29
C LEU A 465 -13.20 8.85 -4.37
N MET A 466 -13.95 8.98 -5.46
CA MET A 466 -15.22 8.28 -5.63
C MET A 466 -15.19 7.38 -6.86
N GLY A 467 -15.64 6.14 -6.69
CA GLY A 467 -15.87 5.19 -7.79
C GLY A 467 -17.34 4.81 -7.93
N ASP A 468 -17.69 4.07 -8.98
CA ASP A 468 -19.06 3.57 -9.13
C ASP A 468 -19.39 2.41 -8.18
N VAL A 469 -18.45 1.47 -8.06
CA VAL A 469 -18.53 0.25 -7.25
C VAL A 469 -17.13 -0.36 -7.15
N LEU A 470 -16.80 -1.02 -6.04
CA LEU A 470 -15.49 -1.66 -5.85
C LEU A 470 -15.35 -2.93 -6.70
N THR A 471 -14.87 -2.80 -7.94
CA THR A 471 -14.50 -3.93 -8.80
C THR A 471 -13.01 -4.29 -8.68
N PRO A 472 -12.58 -5.46 -9.16
CA PRO A 472 -11.16 -5.76 -9.31
C PRO A 472 -10.42 -4.68 -10.12
N ARG A 473 -11.00 -4.22 -11.24
CA ARG A 473 -10.43 -3.13 -12.05
C ARG A 473 -10.25 -1.86 -11.23
N PHE A 474 -11.28 -1.41 -10.51
CA PHE A 474 -11.20 -0.20 -9.70
C PHE A 474 -10.10 -0.31 -8.64
N LEU A 475 -10.00 -1.44 -7.95
CA LEU A 475 -8.94 -1.66 -6.96
C LEU A 475 -7.55 -1.53 -7.59
N GLY A 476 -7.35 -2.09 -8.79
CA GLY A 476 -6.09 -1.98 -9.52
C GLY A 476 -5.75 -0.54 -9.87
N SER A 477 -6.73 0.21 -10.40
CA SER A 477 -6.55 1.63 -10.73
C SER A 477 -6.27 2.48 -9.49
N LEU A 478 -6.93 2.21 -8.37
CA LEU A 478 -6.71 2.91 -7.10
C LEU A 478 -5.30 2.68 -6.56
N ILE A 479 -4.82 1.43 -6.59
CA ILE A 479 -3.48 1.12 -6.08
C ILE A 479 -2.41 1.73 -6.99
N ALA A 480 -2.54 1.60 -8.32
CA ALA A 480 -1.64 2.24 -9.27
C ALA A 480 -1.59 3.76 -9.09
N LEU A 481 -2.72 4.40 -8.76
CA LEU A 481 -2.75 5.83 -8.44
C LEU A 481 -1.82 6.15 -7.28
N TYR A 482 -1.88 5.38 -6.18
CA TYR A 482 -0.99 5.57 -5.03
C TYR A 482 0.47 5.20 -5.34
N GLU A 483 0.74 4.14 -6.12
CA GLU A 483 2.09 3.77 -6.54
C GLU A 483 2.77 4.91 -7.31
N HIS A 484 2.07 5.47 -8.31
CA HIS A 484 2.58 6.59 -9.11
C HIS A 484 2.63 7.89 -8.30
N SER A 485 1.72 8.10 -7.36
CA SER A 485 1.79 9.24 -6.46
C SER A 485 3.04 9.19 -5.57
N VAL A 486 3.37 8.01 -5.04
CA VAL A 486 4.61 7.79 -4.26
C VAL A 486 5.84 8.03 -5.12
N PHE A 487 5.83 7.57 -6.37
CA PHE A 487 6.90 7.82 -7.33
C PHE A 487 7.11 9.32 -7.61
N VAL A 488 6.04 10.07 -7.86
CA VAL A 488 6.13 11.52 -8.12
C VAL A 488 6.69 12.25 -6.90
N GLN A 489 6.18 11.95 -5.70
CA GLN A 489 6.69 12.53 -4.45
C GLN A 489 8.20 12.26 -4.26
N GLY A 490 8.62 11.00 -4.41
CA GLY A 490 10.03 10.60 -4.27
C GLY A 490 10.93 11.26 -5.32
N THR A 491 10.42 11.44 -6.54
CA THR A 491 11.12 12.15 -7.62
C THR A 491 11.33 13.61 -7.28
N VAL A 492 10.30 14.31 -6.79
CA VAL A 492 10.42 15.73 -6.41
C VAL A 492 11.41 15.92 -5.26
N TRP A 493 11.31 15.07 -4.22
CA TRP A 493 12.27 15.02 -3.12
C TRP A 493 13.66 14.54 -3.54
N GLY A 494 13.83 13.99 -4.74
CA GLY A 494 15.11 13.48 -5.21
C GLY A 494 15.66 12.35 -4.34
N ILE A 495 14.80 11.50 -3.78
CA ILE A 495 15.14 10.33 -2.96
C ILE A 495 14.94 9.03 -3.74
N ASP A 496 15.52 7.93 -3.24
CA ASP A 496 15.26 6.60 -3.79
C ASP A 496 14.01 5.98 -3.15
N SER A 497 12.91 5.88 -3.90
CA SER A 497 11.65 5.28 -3.42
C SER A 497 11.68 3.75 -3.37
N TYR A 498 12.73 3.10 -3.86
CA TYR A 498 12.72 1.68 -4.19
C TYR A 498 13.67 0.83 -3.36
N ASP A 499 14.61 1.46 -2.64
CA ASP A 499 15.42 0.80 -1.62
C ASP A 499 14.73 0.75 -0.24
N GLN A 500 15.36 0.07 0.72
CA GLN A 500 14.91 -0.03 2.12
C GLN A 500 16.05 -0.33 3.12
N TRP A 501 17.21 0.31 2.98
CA TRP A 501 18.39 0.05 3.84
C TRP A 501 18.12 0.15 5.35
N GLY A 502 17.12 0.95 5.75
CA GLY A 502 16.75 1.16 7.15
C GLY A 502 16.30 -0.09 7.91
N VAL A 503 15.94 -1.19 7.23
CA VAL A 503 15.47 -2.43 7.89
C VAL A 503 16.60 -3.41 8.25
N GLU A 504 17.82 -3.20 7.77
CA GLU A 504 18.89 -4.19 7.89
C GLU A 504 19.49 -4.30 9.30
N LEU A 505 19.70 -3.16 9.97
CA LEU A 505 20.33 -3.13 11.29
C LEU A 505 19.56 -3.96 12.32
N GLY A 506 18.23 -3.85 12.33
CA GLY A 506 17.37 -4.62 13.21
C GLY A 506 17.49 -6.13 12.98
N LYS A 507 17.57 -6.57 11.71
CA LYS A 507 17.72 -7.99 11.34
C LYS A 507 19.05 -8.58 11.81
N VAL A 508 20.14 -7.83 11.64
CA VAL A 508 21.48 -8.25 12.10
C VAL A 508 21.49 -8.39 13.62
N LEU A 509 21.01 -7.37 14.35
CA LEU A 509 20.97 -7.39 15.81
C LEU A 509 20.07 -8.51 16.35
N ALA A 510 18.90 -8.72 15.76
CA ALA A 510 17.99 -9.78 16.17
C ALA A 510 18.61 -11.18 16.01
N THR A 511 19.33 -11.43 14.91
CA THR A 511 20.01 -12.71 14.66
C THR A 511 21.04 -13.02 15.75
N THR A 512 21.83 -12.01 16.19
CA THR A 512 22.78 -12.18 17.29
C THR A 512 22.05 -12.41 18.62
N ILE A 513 21.02 -11.60 18.92
CA ILE A 513 20.27 -11.69 20.17
C ILE A 513 19.55 -13.04 20.30
N ILE A 514 19.03 -13.63 19.21
CA ILE A 514 18.40 -14.96 19.25
C ILE A 514 19.35 -16.01 19.85
N GLY A 515 20.61 -16.06 19.37
CA GLY A 515 21.60 -16.99 19.90
C GLY A 515 21.90 -16.76 21.39
N ASP A 516 21.89 -15.50 21.83
CA ASP A 516 22.02 -15.19 23.25
C ASP A 516 20.77 -15.61 24.05
N LEU A 517 19.56 -15.40 23.55
CA LEU A 517 18.36 -15.82 24.28
C LEU A 517 18.27 -17.35 24.48
N GLU A 518 18.92 -18.13 23.62
CA GLU A 518 18.99 -19.60 23.68
C GLU A 518 20.12 -20.13 24.57
N SER A 519 21.20 -19.37 24.76
CA SER A 519 22.35 -19.75 25.58
C SER A 519 22.21 -19.27 27.03
N SER A 520 22.29 -20.17 28.01
CA SER A 520 22.28 -19.78 29.44
C SER A 520 23.54 -19.01 29.86
N ASP A 521 24.66 -19.25 29.18
CA ASP A 521 26.00 -18.91 29.67
C ASP A 521 26.72 -17.88 28.78
N SER A 522 26.05 -17.22 27.82
CA SER A 522 26.75 -16.26 26.97
C SER A 522 27.08 -14.95 27.70
N ASP A 523 28.34 -14.52 27.56
CA ASP A 523 28.82 -13.20 27.98
C ASP A 523 28.17 -12.11 27.11
N LEU A 524 27.30 -11.31 27.73
CA LEU A 524 26.53 -10.28 27.04
C LEU A 524 27.34 -8.99 26.88
N HIS A 525 27.47 -8.52 25.63
CA HIS A 525 28.24 -7.33 25.27
C HIS A 525 27.37 -6.22 24.64
N TYR A 526 26.13 -6.06 25.12
CA TYR A 526 25.25 -4.97 24.71
C TYR A 526 25.26 -3.80 25.70
N ASP A 527 24.46 -2.77 25.43
CA ASP A 527 24.17 -1.72 26.41
C ASP A 527 23.52 -2.31 27.68
N SER A 528 23.55 -1.54 28.77
CA SER A 528 23.08 -2.00 30.08
C SER A 528 21.61 -2.39 30.10
N SER A 529 20.76 -1.77 29.27
CA SER A 529 19.34 -2.08 29.18
C SER A 529 19.13 -3.42 28.47
N THR A 530 19.72 -3.60 27.29
CA THR A 530 19.60 -4.86 26.52
C THR A 530 20.13 -6.05 27.31
N ASN A 531 21.26 -5.90 27.99
CA ASN A 531 21.80 -6.95 28.86
C ASN A 531 20.85 -7.31 30.00
N ALA A 532 20.23 -6.32 30.65
CA ALA A 532 19.28 -6.55 31.72
C ALA A 532 18.00 -7.25 31.24
N LEU A 533 17.52 -6.92 30.04
CA LEU A 533 16.35 -7.54 29.42
C LEU A 533 16.61 -8.99 29.03
N ILE A 534 17.76 -9.30 28.42
CA ILE A 534 18.14 -10.67 28.08
C ILE A 534 18.22 -11.54 29.35
N ARG A 535 18.90 -11.05 30.39
CA ARG A 535 18.98 -11.77 31.68
C ARG A 535 17.59 -12.01 32.26
N ARG A 536 16.75 -10.96 32.32
CA ARG A 536 15.37 -11.07 32.81
C ARG A 536 14.55 -12.09 32.01
N TYR A 537 14.71 -12.13 30.70
CA TYR A 537 14.01 -13.09 29.85
C TYR A 537 14.49 -14.52 30.12
N ARG A 538 15.81 -14.77 30.16
CA ARG A 538 16.39 -16.08 30.50
C ARG A 538 15.92 -16.59 31.87
N ASP A 539 15.89 -15.72 32.88
CA ASP A 539 15.43 -16.04 34.24
C ASP A 539 13.94 -16.45 34.30
N ARG A 540 13.14 -16.10 33.28
CA ARG A 540 11.68 -16.31 33.26
C ARG A 540 11.21 -17.35 32.25
N LYS A 541 12.04 -17.68 31.25
CA LYS A 541 11.70 -18.62 30.18
C LYS A 541 11.63 -20.08 30.66
N ASN A 542 12.36 -20.41 31.74
CA ASN A 542 12.45 -21.76 32.30
C ASN A 542 11.52 -21.96 33.50
#